data_AF-A0A960YGZ1-F1
#
_entry.id   AF-A0A960YGZ1-F1
#
_cell.length_a   1.000
_cell.length_b   1.000
_cell.length_c   1.000
_cell.angle_alpha   90.00
_cell.angle_beta   90.00
_cell.angle_gamma   90.00
#
_symmetry.space_group_name_H-M   'P 1'
#
loop_
_entity.id
_entity.type
_entity.pdbx_description
1 polymer ?
#
loop_
_entity_poly.entity_id
_entity_poly.type
_entity_poly.pdbx_seq_one_letter_code
_entity_poly.pdbx_strand_id
1 'polypeptide(L)'
;MRLLTVRLLAAGSLVLLAGGAFARPGVPQTILNIEAAEAAGQISHDEAALNKIYDVIAPEKVDARFIDRAGQPGKCATAMLAGILADEAVSESVKDVLRDYALNPPATGDRALYISPSGIFRLTYFTTGTDAVPTTDTNPANGIPDFVERCAEYMDWSWQYEIDTIGFEAPTILAGVDYQVSFKNFAYYGVTYPLGSGRTRIELHRNFIGFPANDDPDGDQLGAAKVTAGHEFKHASQYPTSNWSEGGWVELDATWMEDQVYPATNDYHNYIAYTGSPLYTPQQSLDSGGSGSYEDCIWQTIMSEKWGMQFIVDLWQLRASFPSWPMLTSYDNHLATVGSSRAALMAEWTRWNYLTGFKASDAWDDNPDGEGGYPDAHEL
;
A
#
# COMPACT_ATOMS: atom_id res chain seq x y z
N MET A 1 -1.21 -38.53 39.85
CA MET A 1 -0.42 -37.46 39.20
C MET A 1 -1.28 -36.87 38.10
N ARG A 2 -1.92 -35.71 38.35
CA ARG A 2 -2.74 -35.00 37.35
C ARG A 2 -1.79 -34.19 36.47
N LEU A 3 -1.82 -34.39 35.15
CA LEU A 3 -1.18 -33.49 34.20
C LEU A 3 -1.99 -32.20 34.14
N LEU A 4 -1.37 -31.07 34.47
CA LEU A 4 -1.88 -29.74 34.14
C LEU A 4 -1.55 -29.46 32.68
N THR A 5 -2.59 -29.30 31.86
CA THR A 5 -2.49 -28.70 30.54
C THR A 5 -2.33 -27.19 30.70
N VAL A 6 -1.14 -26.66 30.42
CA VAL A 6 -0.93 -25.21 30.31
C VAL A 6 -1.47 -24.78 28.95
N ARG A 7 -2.62 -24.10 28.95
CA ARG A 7 -3.09 -23.33 27.80
C ARG A 7 -2.25 -22.06 27.74
N LEU A 8 -1.42 -21.90 26.70
CA LEU A 8 -0.92 -20.59 26.33
C LEU A 8 -2.13 -19.77 25.84
N LEU A 9 -2.52 -18.78 26.64
CA LEU A 9 -3.28 -17.64 26.14
C LEU A 9 -2.29 -16.77 25.35
N ALA A 10 -2.49 -16.67 24.05
CA ALA A 10 -1.87 -15.62 23.25
C ALA A 10 -2.51 -14.29 23.69
N ALA A 11 -1.87 -13.62 24.64
CA ALA A 11 -2.21 -12.25 24.95
C ALA A 11 -1.67 -11.38 23.81
N GLY A 12 -2.56 -10.89 22.95
CA GLY A 12 -2.27 -9.79 22.04
C GLY A 12 -1.66 -8.66 22.86
N SER A 13 -0.42 -8.30 22.53
CA SER A 13 0.28 -7.23 23.21
C SER A 13 -0.34 -5.91 22.76
N LEU A 14 -1.24 -5.38 23.58
CA LEU A 14 -1.67 -4.00 23.54
C LEU A 14 -0.45 -3.13 23.89
N VAL A 15 0.25 -2.65 22.88
CA VAL A 15 1.29 -1.63 23.06
C VAL A 15 0.56 -0.30 23.32
N LEU A 16 0.49 0.09 24.59
CA LEU A 16 0.19 1.47 24.98
C LEU A 16 1.32 2.37 24.46
N LEU A 17 1.12 2.99 23.30
CA LEU A 17 1.91 4.13 22.87
C LEU A 17 1.48 5.37 23.68
N ALA A 18 2.03 5.50 24.88
CA ALA A 18 2.20 6.81 25.49
C ALA A 18 3.44 7.47 24.85
N GLY A 19 3.29 7.91 23.60
CA GLY A 19 4.27 8.68 22.84
C GLY A 19 3.52 9.74 22.06
N GLY A 20 4.06 10.97 21.98
CA GLY A 20 3.39 12.08 21.31
C GLY A 20 2.87 11.69 19.94
N ALA A 21 1.75 12.29 19.52
CA ALA A 21 1.16 12.09 18.20
C ALA A 21 2.16 12.49 17.12
N PHE A 22 3.00 11.55 16.70
CA PHE A 22 3.75 11.68 15.46
C PHE A 22 2.73 11.68 14.33
N ALA A 23 2.92 12.57 13.36
CA ALA A 23 2.14 12.52 12.14
C ALA A 23 2.34 11.13 11.50
N ARG A 24 1.24 10.51 11.04
CA ARG A 24 1.25 9.28 10.25
C ARG A 24 0.85 9.66 8.83
N PRO A 25 1.80 10.02 7.94
CA PRO A 25 1.49 10.34 6.54
C PRO A 25 0.70 9.21 5.89
N GLY A 26 -0.22 9.56 4.99
CA GLY A 26 -1.04 8.56 4.30
C GLY A 26 -2.13 7.90 5.15
N VAL A 27 -2.33 8.30 6.42
CA VAL A 27 -3.47 7.86 7.26
C VAL A 27 -4.48 9.00 7.42
N PRO A 28 -5.77 8.80 7.09
CA PRO A 28 -6.80 9.83 7.30
C PRO A 28 -7.02 10.14 8.78
N GLN A 29 -7.27 11.41 9.09
CA GLN A 29 -7.57 11.83 10.47
C GLN A 29 -8.82 11.15 11.04
N THR A 30 -9.80 10.81 10.20
CA THR A 30 -10.98 10.02 10.59
C THR A 30 -10.58 8.68 11.23
N ILE A 31 -9.59 7.98 10.66
CA ILE A 31 -9.09 6.72 11.20
C ILE A 31 -8.40 6.92 12.54
N LEU A 32 -7.57 7.95 12.67
CA LEU A 32 -6.89 8.29 13.92
C LEU A 32 -7.89 8.62 15.04
N ASN A 33 -8.99 9.29 14.72
CA ASN A 33 -10.06 9.59 15.68
C ASN A 33 -10.76 8.32 16.17
N ILE A 34 -11.02 7.35 15.27
CA ILE A 34 -11.59 6.05 15.63
C ILE A 34 -10.64 5.28 16.56
N GLU A 35 -9.36 5.22 16.21
CA GLU A 35 -8.32 4.53 17.00
C GLU A 35 -8.17 5.14 18.40
N ALA A 36 -8.19 6.47 18.50
CA ALA A 36 -8.13 7.16 19.78
C ALA A 36 -9.35 6.88 20.67
N ALA A 37 -10.55 6.85 20.08
CA ALA A 37 -11.79 6.54 20.80
C ALA A 37 -11.80 5.10 21.31
N GLU A 38 -11.35 4.15 20.49
CA GLU A 38 -11.20 2.74 20.87
C GLU A 38 -10.18 2.58 22.01
N ALA A 39 -8.98 3.17 21.87
CA ALA A 39 -7.94 3.11 22.90
C ALA A 39 -8.38 3.74 24.23
N ALA A 40 -9.25 4.75 24.18
CA ALA A 40 -9.88 5.38 25.35
C ALA A 40 -11.07 4.58 25.92
N GLY A 41 -11.44 3.45 25.31
CA GLY A 41 -12.58 2.61 25.72
C GLY A 41 -13.95 3.26 25.50
N GLN A 42 -14.04 4.23 24.58
CA GLN A 42 -15.28 4.97 24.28
C GLN A 42 -16.19 4.22 23.30
N ILE A 43 -15.60 3.33 22.50
CA ILE A 43 -16.28 2.45 21.55
C ILE A 43 -15.72 1.03 21.69
N SER A 44 -16.48 0.03 21.26
CA SER A 44 -15.98 -1.36 21.23
C SER A 44 -15.01 -1.58 20.07
N HIS A 45 -14.24 -2.66 20.12
CA HIS A 45 -13.36 -3.08 19.02
C HIS A 45 -14.15 -3.34 17.72
N ASP A 46 -15.32 -3.98 17.81
CA ASP A 46 -16.23 -4.17 16.67
C ASP A 46 -16.77 -2.84 16.11
N GLU A 47 -17.11 -1.89 16.98
CA GLU A 47 -17.58 -0.56 16.56
C GLU A 47 -16.45 0.22 15.86
N ALA A 48 -15.22 0.12 16.35
CA ALA A 48 -14.05 0.70 15.71
C ALA A 48 -13.79 0.08 14.33
N ALA A 49 -13.75 -1.26 14.24
CA ALA A 49 -13.55 -1.99 12.98
C ALA A 49 -14.65 -1.67 11.96
N LEU A 50 -15.92 -1.61 12.38
CA LEU A 50 -17.04 -1.28 11.51
C LEU A 50 -16.96 0.15 10.97
N ASN A 51 -16.57 1.12 11.80
CA ASN A 51 -16.38 2.51 11.36
C ASN A 51 -15.21 2.63 10.37
N LYS A 52 -14.10 1.90 10.59
CA LYS A 52 -12.97 1.85 9.63
C LYS A 52 -13.40 1.23 8.30
N ILE A 53 -14.19 0.16 8.32
CA ILE A 53 -14.77 -0.42 7.10
C ILE A 53 -15.66 0.61 6.39
N TYR A 54 -16.57 1.26 7.11
CA TYR A 54 -17.46 2.26 6.53
C TYR A 54 -16.73 3.46 5.95
N ASP A 55 -15.64 3.93 6.54
CA ASP A 55 -14.87 5.04 5.97
C ASP A 55 -14.36 4.76 4.56
N VAL A 56 -14.11 3.48 4.25
CA VAL A 56 -13.74 3.04 2.92
C VAL A 56 -14.97 2.77 2.06
N ILE A 57 -15.89 1.90 2.50
CA ILE A 57 -16.92 1.32 1.62
C ILE A 57 -18.23 2.10 1.55
N ALA A 58 -18.57 2.83 2.62
CA ALA A 58 -19.83 3.54 2.80
C ALA A 58 -19.62 4.77 3.70
N PRO A 59 -18.88 5.80 3.23
CA PRO A 59 -18.43 6.92 4.06
C PRO A 59 -19.56 7.67 4.78
N GLU A 60 -20.78 7.60 4.25
CA GLU A 60 -22.00 8.16 4.84
C GLU A 60 -22.49 7.44 6.11
N LYS A 61 -21.98 6.23 6.39
CA LYS A 61 -22.30 5.44 7.58
C LYS A 61 -21.29 5.58 8.72
N VAL A 62 -20.17 6.28 8.49
CA VAL A 62 -19.21 6.57 9.55
C VAL A 62 -19.89 7.41 10.62
N ASP A 63 -19.66 7.08 11.89
CA ASP A 63 -20.14 7.88 13.00
C ASP A 63 -19.59 9.31 12.92
N ALA A 64 -20.50 10.28 12.90
CA ALA A 64 -20.19 11.70 12.74
C ALA A 64 -19.21 12.23 13.80
N ARG A 65 -19.05 11.57 14.96
CA ARG A 65 -18.07 11.91 15.99
C ARG A 65 -16.62 11.82 15.49
N PHE A 66 -16.34 10.97 14.50
CA PHE A 66 -14.99 10.69 14.05
C PHE A 66 -14.62 11.38 12.74
N ILE A 67 -15.62 11.80 11.95
CA ILE A 67 -15.43 12.34 10.60
C ILE A 67 -14.58 13.61 10.65
N ASP A 68 -13.41 13.53 10.01
CA ASP A 68 -12.59 14.66 9.60
C ASP A 68 -12.20 14.48 8.13
N ARG A 69 -12.83 15.31 7.28
CA ARG A 69 -12.61 15.35 5.82
C ARG A 69 -11.73 16.51 5.39
N ALA A 70 -11.25 17.33 6.33
CA ALA A 70 -10.31 18.41 6.04
C ALA A 70 -8.85 17.92 6.12
N GLY A 71 -8.62 16.75 6.71
CA GLY A 71 -7.32 16.08 6.73
C GLY A 71 -6.87 15.56 5.37
N GLN A 72 -5.61 15.12 5.31
CA GLN A 72 -5.01 14.48 4.14
C GLN A 72 -5.78 13.22 3.72
N PRO A 73 -5.81 12.88 2.41
CA PRO A 73 -6.32 11.59 1.97
C PRO A 73 -5.45 10.46 2.52
N GLY A 74 -6.06 9.28 2.67
CA GLY A 74 -5.34 8.05 2.96
C GLY A 74 -4.64 7.56 1.70
N LYS A 75 -3.44 6.99 1.84
CA LYS A 75 -2.75 6.40 0.69
C LYS A 75 -3.47 5.13 0.26
N CYS A 76 -3.49 4.11 1.12
CA CYS A 76 -4.09 2.83 0.83
C CYS A 76 -4.92 2.35 2.03
N ALA A 77 -6.01 1.61 1.76
CA ALA A 77 -6.81 0.98 2.81
C ALA A 77 -6.59 -0.54 2.91
N THR A 78 -5.75 -1.12 2.06
CA THR A 78 -5.56 -2.58 1.90
C THR A 78 -5.10 -3.24 3.19
N ALA A 79 -3.96 -2.84 3.76
CA ALA A 79 -3.46 -3.44 5.00
C ALA A 79 -4.42 -3.26 6.19
N MET A 80 -5.11 -2.11 6.27
CA MET A 80 -6.11 -1.86 7.31
C MET A 80 -7.27 -2.86 7.23
N LEU A 81 -7.86 -3.03 6.04
CA LEU A 81 -8.98 -3.94 5.85
C LEU A 81 -8.56 -5.41 5.96
N ALA A 82 -7.37 -5.77 5.48
CA ALA A 82 -6.79 -7.09 5.66
C ALA A 82 -6.56 -7.41 7.15
N GLY A 83 -6.05 -6.46 7.92
CA GLY A 83 -5.89 -6.56 9.36
C GLY A 83 -7.22 -6.83 10.08
N ILE A 84 -8.29 -6.11 9.70
CA ILE A 84 -9.64 -6.36 10.26
C ILE A 84 -10.14 -7.78 9.94
N LEU A 85 -9.89 -8.30 8.75
CA LEU A 85 -10.28 -9.67 8.40
C LEU A 85 -9.49 -10.72 9.19
N ALA A 86 -8.20 -10.45 9.43
CA ALA A 86 -7.30 -11.34 10.17
C ALA A 86 -7.50 -11.30 11.69
N ASP A 87 -8.04 -10.20 12.23
CA ASP A 87 -8.19 -10.03 13.68
C ASP A 87 -9.26 -10.96 14.28
N GLU A 88 -8.85 -11.93 15.11
CA GLU A 88 -9.74 -12.88 15.78
C GLU A 88 -10.70 -12.23 16.79
N ALA A 89 -10.42 -11.00 17.25
CA ALA A 89 -11.27 -10.27 18.18
C ALA A 89 -12.44 -9.54 17.50
N VAL A 90 -12.37 -9.30 16.19
CA VAL A 90 -13.46 -8.72 15.41
C VAL A 90 -14.51 -9.78 15.09
N SER A 91 -15.78 -9.48 15.35
CA SER A 91 -16.87 -10.43 15.10
C SER A 91 -17.07 -10.73 13.61
N GLU A 92 -17.52 -11.95 13.33
CA GLU A 92 -17.72 -12.41 11.95
C GLU A 92 -18.78 -11.57 11.22
N SER A 93 -19.79 -11.07 11.93
CA SER A 93 -20.78 -10.15 11.37
C SER A 93 -20.19 -8.84 10.87
N VAL A 94 -19.14 -8.32 11.52
CA VAL A 94 -18.44 -7.12 11.05
C VAL A 94 -17.57 -7.44 9.84
N LYS A 95 -16.86 -8.58 9.86
CA LYS A 95 -16.06 -9.04 8.71
C LYS A 95 -16.93 -9.33 7.48
N ASP A 96 -18.13 -9.86 7.67
CA ASP A 96 -19.06 -10.17 6.59
C ASP A 96 -19.54 -8.90 5.86
N VAL A 97 -19.63 -7.74 6.54
CA VAL A 97 -19.89 -6.45 5.85
C VAL A 97 -18.84 -6.16 4.79
N LEU A 98 -17.56 -6.38 5.11
CA LEU A 98 -16.46 -6.17 4.19
C LEU A 98 -16.43 -7.24 3.08
N ARG A 99 -16.63 -8.51 3.41
CA ARG A 99 -16.65 -9.60 2.42
C ARG A 99 -17.82 -9.46 1.44
N ASP A 100 -18.99 -9.11 1.93
CA ASP A 100 -20.18 -8.89 1.11
C ASP A 100 -19.97 -7.72 0.14
N TYR A 101 -19.38 -6.62 0.59
CA TYR A 101 -19.01 -5.49 -0.26
C TYR A 101 -17.92 -5.87 -1.28
N ALA A 102 -16.89 -6.61 -0.84
CA ALA A 102 -15.82 -7.08 -1.72
C ALA A 102 -16.38 -7.96 -2.85
N LEU A 103 -17.39 -8.80 -2.60
CA LEU A 103 -18.01 -9.64 -3.63
C LEU A 103 -19.09 -8.92 -4.44
N ASN A 104 -19.84 -8.03 -3.82
CA ASN A 104 -21.05 -7.42 -4.37
C ASN A 104 -21.08 -5.89 -4.12
N PRO A 105 -20.14 -5.11 -4.72
CA PRO A 105 -20.16 -3.66 -4.58
C PRO A 105 -21.46 -3.08 -5.19
N PRO A 106 -22.18 -2.22 -4.47
CA PRO A 106 -23.41 -1.63 -4.96
C PRO A 106 -23.15 -0.73 -6.18
N ALA A 107 -24.10 -0.66 -7.10
CA ALA A 107 -24.07 0.35 -8.16
C ALA A 107 -24.52 1.71 -7.60
N THR A 108 -23.79 2.77 -7.90
CA THR A 108 -24.08 4.13 -7.43
C THR A 108 -24.57 5.06 -8.53
N GLY A 109 -24.67 4.57 -9.77
CA GLY A 109 -25.23 5.28 -10.92
C GLY A 109 -25.20 4.45 -12.20
N ASP A 110 -25.15 5.12 -13.35
CA ASP A 110 -25.11 4.48 -14.67
C ASP A 110 -23.76 3.79 -14.89
N ARG A 111 -23.80 2.46 -14.90
CA ARG A 111 -22.61 1.59 -14.97
C ARG A 111 -22.20 1.33 -16.42
N ALA A 112 -20.90 1.42 -16.68
CA ALA A 112 -20.25 1.01 -17.92
C ALA A 112 -19.01 0.15 -17.64
N LEU A 113 -18.51 -0.51 -18.69
CA LEU A 113 -17.35 -1.40 -18.64
C LEU A 113 -16.37 -1.03 -19.75
N TYR A 114 -15.08 -1.09 -19.44
CA TYR A 114 -13.99 -0.98 -20.40
C TYR A 114 -12.98 -2.09 -20.17
N ILE A 115 -12.51 -2.73 -21.23
CA ILE A 115 -11.45 -3.74 -21.17
C ILE A 115 -10.15 -3.05 -21.57
N SER A 116 -9.10 -3.23 -20.78
CA SER A 116 -7.81 -2.63 -21.07
C SER A 116 -7.22 -3.16 -22.39
N PRO A 117 -6.33 -2.41 -23.06
CA PRO A 117 -5.69 -2.84 -24.30
C PRO A 117 -5.03 -4.23 -24.24
N SER A 118 -4.46 -4.62 -23.11
CA SER A 118 -3.87 -5.97 -22.92
C SER A 118 -4.91 -7.08 -22.86
N GLY A 119 -6.17 -6.76 -22.58
CA GLY A 119 -7.25 -7.72 -22.31
C GLY A 119 -7.20 -8.33 -20.91
N ILE A 120 -6.31 -7.88 -20.03
CA ILE A 120 -6.16 -8.42 -18.68
C ILE A 120 -7.14 -7.79 -17.71
N PHE A 121 -7.36 -6.48 -17.81
CA PHE A 121 -8.14 -5.73 -16.83
C PHE A 121 -9.51 -5.33 -17.36
N ARG A 122 -10.53 -5.51 -16.53
CA ARG A 122 -11.88 -4.98 -16.76
C ARG A 122 -12.18 -3.89 -15.75
N LEU A 123 -12.29 -2.67 -16.27
CA LEU A 123 -12.60 -1.47 -15.52
C LEU A 123 -14.11 -1.26 -15.50
N THR A 124 -14.70 -1.30 -14.30
CA THR A 124 -16.11 -0.93 -14.07
C THR A 124 -16.18 0.50 -13.55
N TYR A 125 -16.86 1.37 -14.28
CA TYR A 125 -16.97 2.78 -13.93
C TYR A 125 -18.43 3.26 -14.01
N PHE A 126 -18.68 4.40 -13.37
CA PHE A 126 -19.97 5.06 -13.40
C PHE A 126 -19.84 6.42 -14.09
N THR A 127 -20.87 6.84 -14.83
CA THR A 127 -20.93 8.18 -15.47
C THR A 127 -21.86 9.16 -14.75
N THR A 128 -22.67 8.64 -13.82
CA THR A 128 -23.55 9.41 -12.94
C THR A 128 -23.46 8.88 -11.51
N GLY A 129 -24.00 9.63 -10.55
CA GLY A 129 -23.97 9.24 -9.14
C GLY A 129 -22.69 9.61 -8.40
N THR A 130 -22.53 9.08 -7.19
CA THR A 130 -21.44 9.48 -6.28
C THR A 130 -20.08 9.02 -6.76
N ASP A 131 -19.98 7.84 -7.39
CA ASP A 131 -18.72 7.27 -7.86
C ASP A 131 -18.40 7.62 -9.33
N ALA A 132 -19.10 8.62 -9.91
CA ALA A 132 -18.96 8.95 -11.32
C ALA A 132 -17.56 9.46 -11.67
N VAL A 133 -16.85 8.84 -12.62
CA VAL A 133 -15.55 9.33 -13.11
C VAL A 133 -15.70 10.65 -13.89
N PRO A 134 -14.62 11.43 -14.11
CA PRO A 134 -14.65 12.55 -15.05
C PRO A 134 -15.12 12.06 -16.42
N THR A 135 -16.12 12.73 -17.02
CA THR A 135 -16.76 12.28 -18.26
C THR A 135 -16.14 12.88 -19.53
N THR A 136 -14.98 13.53 -19.42
CA THR A 136 -14.25 14.03 -20.59
C THR A 136 -13.86 12.86 -21.48
N ASP A 137 -14.19 12.93 -22.76
CA ASP A 137 -13.96 11.91 -23.79
C ASP A 137 -13.60 12.65 -25.08
N THR A 138 -12.31 12.86 -25.30
CA THR A 138 -11.80 13.73 -26.37
C THR A 138 -10.64 13.13 -27.13
N ASN A 139 -9.91 12.16 -26.56
CA ASN A 139 -8.69 11.65 -27.15
C ASN A 139 -8.49 10.14 -26.92
N PRO A 140 -9.08 9.29 -27.78
CA PRO A 140 -10.02 9.62 -28.86
C PRO A 140 -11.45 9.73 -28.35
N ALA A 141 -12.27 10.61 -28.94
CA ALA A 141 -13.71 10.70 -28.65
C ALA A 141 -14.45 9.41 -29.07
N ASN A 142 -14.46 8.38 -28.22
CA ASN A 142 -14.87 7.02 -28.54
C ASN A 142 -16.04 6.49 -27.67
N GLY A 143 -16.56 7.33 -26.78
CA GLY A 143 -17.62 7.00 -25.83
C GLY A 143 -17.12 6.47 -24.48
N ILE A 144 -15.80 6.38 -24.29
CA ILE A 144 -15.14 6.00 -23.03
C ILE A 144 -14.46 7.25 -22.48
N PRO A 145 -14.62 7.59 -21.19
CA PRO A 145 -13.92 8.74 -20.65
C PRO A 145 -12.39 8.57 -20.71
N ASP A 146 -11.68 9.62 -21.15
CA ASP A 146 -10.22 9.63 -21.32
C ASP A 146 -9.52 9.16 -20.01
N PHE A 147 -10.04 9.56 -18.85
CA PHE A 147 -9.52 9.16 -17.53
C PHE A 147 -9.58 7.63 -17.30
N VAL A 148 -10.64 6.97 -17.76
CA VAL A 148 -10.79 5.50 -17.64
C VAL A 148 -9.78 4.80 -18.55
N GLU A 149 -9.59 5.30 -19.76
CA GLU A 149 -8.59 4.75 -20.69
C GLU A 149 -7.18 4.88 -20.12
N ARG A 150 -6.83 6.05 -19.56
CA ARG A 150 -5.54 6.26 -18.89
C ARG A 150 -5.32 5.30 -17.72
N CYS A 151 -6.29 5.14 -16.83
CA CYS A 151 -6.17 4.16 -15.74
C CYS A 151 -6.02 2.73 -16.26
N ALA A 152 -6.65 2.37 -17.38
CA ALA A 152 -6.47 1.05 -18.00
C ALA A 152 -5.04 0.86 -18.54
N GLU A 153 -4.48 1.88 -19.19
CA GLU A 153 -3.08 1.90 -19.64
C GLU A 153 -2.11 1.74 -18.47
N TYR A 154 -2.38 2.40 -17.34
CA TYR A 154 -1.54 2.30 -16.14
C TYR A 154 -1.59 0.90 -15.52
N MET A 155 -2.76 0.27 -15.46
CA MET A 155 -2.86 -1.11 -15.00
C MET A 155 -2.12 -2.10 -15.92
N ASP A 156 -2.25 -1.92 -17.24
CA ASP A 156 -1.50 -2.71 -18.23
C ASP A 156 0.01 -2.54 -18.07
N TRP A 157 0.47 -1.30 -17.84
CA TRP A 157 1.88 -1.03 -17.58
C TRP A 157 2.37 -1.64 -16.27
N SER A 158 1.60 -1.54 -15.19
CA SER A 158 1.95 -2.18 -13.92
C SER A 158 2.05 -3.70 -14.07
N TRP A 159 1.17 -4.35 -14.83
CA TRP A 159 1.31 -5.77 -15.16
C TRP A 159 2.60 -6.05 -15.92
N GLN A 160 2.83 -5.32 -17.01
CA GLN A 160 4.01 -5.52 -17.87
C GLN A 160 5.31 -5.34 -17.08
N TYR A 161 5.37 -4.34 -16.20
CA TYR A 161 6.56 -4.09 -15.41
C TYR A 161 6.71 -5.12 -14.29
N GLU A 162 5.72 -5.24 -13.40
CA GLU A 162 5.82 -6.05 -12.19
C GLU A 162 5.90 -7.56 -12.47
N ILE A 163 5.14 -8.04 -13.45
CA ILE A 163 5.06 -9.47 -13.75
C ILE A 163 6.01 -9.82 -14.87
N ASP A 164 5.88 -9.19 -16.04
CA ASP A 164 6.61 -9.64 -17.23
C ASP A 164 8.08 -9.19 -17.23
N THR A 165 8.39 -8.02 -16.66
CA THR A 165 9.74 -7.44 -16.68
C THR A 165 10.59 -7.87 -15.49
N ILE A 166 10.08 -7.69 -14.26
CA ILE A 166 10.86 -7.97 -13.04
C ILE A 166 10.54 -9.35 -12.45
N GLY A 167 9.40 -9.96 -12.77
CA GLY A 167 9.14 -11.37 -12.44
C GLY A 167 8.52 -11.63 -11.06
N PHE A 168 7.70 -10.70 -10.54
CA PHE A 168 6.85 -11.02 -9.39
C PHE A 168 5.76 -12.03 -9.75
N GLU A 169 5.21 -12.68 -8.72
CA GLU A 169 4.11 -13.63 -8.88
C GLU A 169 2.86 -12.90 -9.40
N ALA A 170 2.23 -13.44 -10.43
CA ALA A 170 1.00 -12.89 -10.98
C ALA A 170 -0.17 -13.10 -10.00
N PRO A 171 -1.11 -12.14 -9.87
CA PRO A 171 -2.32 -12.34 -9.09
C PRO A 171 -3.15 -13.51 -9.64
N THR A 172 -3.92 -14.17 -8.77
CA THR A 172 -4.80 -15.27 -9.21
C THR A 172 -5.93 -14.71 -10.07
N ILE A 173 -5.90 -15.02 -11.37
CA ILE A 173 -6.95 -14.69 -12.35
C ILE A 173 -7.60 -15.98 -12.83
N LEU A 174 -8.94 -16.01 -12.89
CA LEU A 174 -9.65 -17.16 -13.45
C LEU A 174 -9.58 -17.14 -14.98
N ALA A 175 -9.36 -18.30 -15.60
CA ALA A 175 -9.35 -18.41 -17.06
C ALA A 175 -10.64 -17.85 -17.69
N GLY A 176 -10.49 -16.88 -18.61
CA GLY A 176 -11.61 -16.21 -19.26
C GLY A 176 -12.32 -15.16 -18.40
N VAL A 177 -11.73 -14.74 -17.28
CA VAL A 177 -12.22 -13.63 -16.45
C VAL A 177 -11.13 -12.57 -16.38
N ASP A 178 -11.45 -11.36 -16.79
CA ASP A 178 -10.54 -10.21 -16.66
C ASP A 178 -10.41 -9.80 -15.18
N TYR A 179 -9.23 -9.37 -14.76
CA TYR A 179 -8.96 -8.84 -13.43
C TYR A 179 -9.80 -7.57 -13.19
N GLN A 180 -10.49 -7.52 -12.04
CA GLN A 180 -11.50 -6.49 -11.80
C GLN A 180 -10.88 -5.22 -11.20
N VAL A 181 -11.12 -4.10 -11.86
CA VAL A 181 -10.79 -2.76 -11.39
C VAL A 181 -12.06 -1.92 -11.40
N SER A 182 -12.28 -1.09 -10.40
CA SER A 182 -13.41 -0.16 -10.37
C SER A 182 -13.05 1.18 -9.73
N PHE A 183 -13.96 2.15 -9.79
CA PHE A 183 -13.74 3.51 -9.30
C PHE A 183 -14.69 3.85 -8.16
N LYS A 184 -14.19 4.61 -7.18
CA LYS A 184 -14.97 4.98 -5.99
C LYS A 184 -14.72 6.41 -5.52
N ASN A 185 -15.76 7.04 -4.98
CA ASN A 185 -15.64 8.27 -4.21
C ASN A 185 -15.43 7.95 -2.72
N PHE A 186 -14.20 8.13 -2.25
CA PHE A 186 -13.78 7.84 -0.87
C PHE A 186 -12.50 8.63 -0.54
N ALA A 187 -12.02 8.55 0.69
CA ALA A 187 -10.89 9.38 1.13
C ALA A 187 -9.50 8.79 0.80
N TYR A 188 -9.40 7.77 -0.06
CA TYR A 188 -8.17 7.02 -0.31
C TYR A 188 -7.71 7.11 -1.76
N TYR A 189 -6.41 6.88 -2.04
CA TYR A 189 -5.96 6.74 -3.43
C TYR A 189 -6.52 5.45 -4.02
N GLY A 190 -6.37 4.34 -3.29
CA GLY A 190 -6.78 3.01 -3.73
C GLY A 190 -7.03 2.02 -2.60
N VAL A 191 -7.52 0.86 -2.99
CA VAL A 191 -7.64 -0.31 -2.13
C VAL A 191 -7.75 -1.60 -2.96
N THR A 192 -7.13 -2.65 -2.45
CA THR A 192 -7.21 -4.01 -3.00
C THR A 192 -7.99 -4.90 -2.03
N TYR A 193 -9.07 -5.50 -2.54
CA TYR A 193 -9.95 -6.38 -1.75
C TYR A 193 -9.64 -7.85 -2.02
N PRO A 194 -9.55 -8.69 -0.97
CA PRO A 194 -9.53 -10.14 -1.14
C PRO A 194 -10.92 -10.66 -1.49
N LEU A 195 -11.01 -11.54 -2.49
CA LEU A 195 -12.25 -12.20 -2.93
C LEU A 195 -12.33 -13.67 -2.49
N GLY A 196 -11.34 -14.13 -1.73
CA GLY A 196 -11.15 -15.54 -1.40
C GLY A 196 -10.55 -16.35 -2.56
N SER A 197 -10.03 -17.54 -2.21
CA SER A 197 -9.36 -18.45 -3.16
C SER A 197 -8.16 -17.81 -3.89
N GLY A 198 -7.39 -16.97 -3.19
CA GLY A 198 -6.19 -16.31 -3.75
C GLY A 198 -6.48 -15.16 -4.72
N ARG A 199 -7.75 -14.81 -4.94
CA ARG A 199 -8.16 -13.75 -5.88
C ARG A 199 -8.34 -12.42 -5.17
N THR A 200 -8.14 -11.34 -5.92
CA THR A 200 -8.32 -9.96 -5.48
C THR A 200 -9.08 -9.13 -6.52
N ARG A 201 -9.49 -7.91 -6.13
CA ARG A 201 -9.92 -6.84 -7.06
C ARG A 201 -9.45 -5.48 -6.54
N ILE A 202 -9.37 -4.50 -7.41
CA ILE A 202 -8.89 -3.15 -7.08
C ILE A 202 -10.03 -2.13 -7.19
N GLU A 203 -10.10 -1.20 -6.24
CA GLU A 203 -10.87 0.05 -6.36
C GLU A 203 -9.92 1.25 -6.32
N LEU A 204 -9.93 2.06 -7.37
CA LEU A 204 -9.18 3.30 -7.48
C LEU A 204 -10.06 4.51 -7.12
N HIS A 205 -9.46 5.62 -6.70
CA HIS A 205 -10.20 6.88 -6.56
C HIS A 205 -10.81 7.30 -7.90
N ARG A 206 -12.05 7.77 -7.88
CA ARG A 206 -12.81 8.11 -9.08
C ARG A 206 -12.20 9.21 -9.95
N ASN A 207 -11.35 10.07 -9.38
CA ASN A 207 -10.79 11.21 -10.12
C ASN A 207 -9.49 11.81 -9.57
N PHE A 208 -8.96 11.35 -8.43
CA PHE A 208 -7.80 11.96 -7.72
C PHE A 208 -7.77 13.50 -7.55
N ILE A 209 -8.90 14.20 -7.63
CA ILE A 209 -8.92 15.67 -7.47
C ILE A 209 -8.75 16.01 -5.98
N GLY A 210 -7.79 16.88 -5.66
CA GLY A 210 -7.52 17.33 -4.28
C GLY A 210 -6.54 16.43 -3.51
N PHE A 211 -5.87 15.50 -4.21
CA PHE A 211 -4.82 14.67 -3.67
C PHE A 211 -3.49 15.45 -3.62
N PRO A 212 -2.52 15.03 -2.77
CA PRO A 212 -1.18 15.62 -2.71
C PRO A 212 -0.52 15.82 -4.08
N ALA A 213 0.29 16.86 -4.17
CA ALA A 213 1.08 17.14 -5.37
C ALA A 213 2.18 16.08 -5.56
N ASN A 214 2.57 15.89 -6.81
CA ASN A 214 3.66 15.01 -7.22
C ASN A 214 4.35 15.58 -8.47
N ASP A 215 5.42 14.95 -8.92
CA ASP A 215 6.28 15.49 -9.98
C ASP A 215 5.93 14.98 -11.38
N ASP A 216 4.81 14.24 -11.54
CA ASP A 216 4.50 13.59 -12.81
C ASP A 216 4.29 14.62 -13.93
N PRO A 217 4.91 14.42 -15.12
CA PRO A 217 4.83 15.36 -16.23
C PRO A 217 3.41 15.50 -16.82
N ASP A 218 2.51 14.53 -16.57
CA ASP A 218 1.10 14.61 -16.96
C ASP A 218 0.21 15.29 -15.88
N GLY A 219 0.84 15.78 -14.81
CA GLY A 219 0.24 16.54 -13.72
C GLY A 219 -0.25 15.69 -12.55
N ASP A 220 -0.42 16.35 -11.39
CA ASP A 220 -0.71 15.72 -10.09
C ASP A 220 -1.81 14.65 -10.14
N GLN A 221 -2.91 14.94 -10.84
CA GLN A 221 -4.06 14.05 -10.93
C GLN A 221 -3.74 12.72 -11.61
N LEU A 222 -2.98 12.76 -12.72
CA LEU A 222 -2.62 11.56 -13.46
C LEU A 222 -1.40 10.86 -12.84
N GLY A 223 -0.48 11.62 -12.25
CA GLY A 223 0.59 11.06 -11.41
C GLY A 223 0.03 10.23 -10.26
N ALA A 224 -0.93 10.77 -9.50
CA ALA A 224 -1.61 10.05 -8.43
C ALA A 224 -2.27 8.77 -8.94
N ALA A 225 -2.94 8.81 -10.10
CA ALA A 225 -3.55 7.63 -10.72
C ALA A 225 -2.51 6.56 -11.13
N LYS A 226 -1.36 6.97 -11.68
CA LYS A 226 -0.25 6.08 -12.06
C LYS A 226 0.29 5.33 -10.85
N VAL A 227 0.75 6.05 -9.83
CA VAL A 227 1.34 5.40 -8.64
C VAL A 227 0.33 4.53 -7.91
N THR A 228 -0.96 4.89 -7.90
CA THR A 228 -2.01 4.04 -7.33
C THR A 228 -2.16 2.73 -8.11
N ALA A 229 -2.10 2.79 -9.45
CA ALA A 229 -2.17 1.58 -10.28
C ALA A 229 -1.00 0.63 -9.97
N GLY A 230 0.23 1.14 -9.83
CA GLY A 230 1.38 0.36 -9.38
C GLY A 230 1.21 -0.18 -7.96
N HIS A 231 0.87 0.68 -7.01
CA HIS A 231 0.71 0.34 -5.59
C HIS A 231 -0.34 -0.76 -5.35
N GLU A 232 -1.54 -0.60 -5.90
CA GLU A 232 -2.63 -1.56 -5.68
C GLU A 232 -2.43 -2.84 -6.50
N PHE A 233 -1.82 -2.75 -7.69
CA PHE A 233 -1.45 -3.96 -8.42
C PHE A 233 -0.36 -4.75 -7.69
N LYS A 234 0.57 -4.07 -7.02
CA LYS A 234 1.56 -4.71 -6.16
C LYS A 234 0.91 -5.48 -5.01
N HIS A 235 -0.11 -4.93 -4.37
CA HIS A 235 -0.90 -5.69 -3.40
C HIS A 235 -1.54 -6.93 -4.00
N ALA A 236 -2.08 -6.85 -5.22
CA ALA A 236 -2.61 -8.00 -5.92
C ALA A 236 -1.54 -9.08 -6.17
N SER A 237 -0.32 -8.68 -6.55
CA SER A 237 0.81 -9.60 -6.80
C SER A 237 1.35 -10.24 -5.52
N GLN A 238 1.28 -9.53 -4.38
CA GLN A 238 1.69 -10.06 -3.07
C GLN A 238 0.72 -11.12 -2.56
N TYR A 239 -0.59 -10.97 -2.84
CA TYR A 239 -1.63 -11.77 -2.21
C TYR A 239 -1.47 -13.30 -2.40
N PRO A 240 -1.15 -13.83 -3.60
CA PRO A 240 -0.88 -15.26 -3.80
C PRO A 240 0.28 -15.81 -2.97
N THR A 241 1.23 -14.98 -2.57
CA THR A 241 2.44 -15.42 -1.85
C THR A 241 2.17 -15.66 -0.36
N SER A 242 1.42 -14.77 0.28
CA SER A 242 1.33 -14.73 1.74
C SER A 242 -0.06 -14.45 2.30
N ASN A 243 -1.03 -14.12 1.46
CA ASN A 243 -2.31 -13.52 1.86
C ASN A 243 -2.14 -12.27 2.75
N TRP A 244 -1.08 -11.48 2.51
CA TRP A 244 -0.71 -10.28 3.28
C TRP A 244 -0.49 -10.53 4.78
N SER A 245 0.14 -11.65 5.13
CA SER A 245 0.46 -12.00 6.52
C SER A 245 1.55 -11.11 7.14
N GLU A 246 2.18 -10.23 6.36
CA GLU A 246 3.28 -9.38 6.78
C GLU A 246 2.83 -8.07 7.47
N GLY A 247 1.53 -7.79 7.62
CA GLY A 247 1.11 -6.49 8.18
C GLY A 247 1.64 -5.33 7.33
N GLY A 248 2.13 -4.25 7.93
CA GLY A 248 2.54 -3.05 7.19
C GLY A 248 3.75 -3.22 6.23
N TRP A 249 4.48 -4.34 6.27
CA TRP A 249 5.54 -4.59 5.27
C TRP A 249 5.02 -4.71 3.83
N VAL A 250 3.73 -5.04 3.66
CA VAL A 250 3.10 -5.06 2.32
C VAL A 250 2.95 -3.64 1.75
N GLU A 251 2.72 -2.64 2.61
CA GLU A 251 2.62 -1.23 2.23
C GLU A 251 4.00 -0.66 1.91
N LEU A 252 5.04 -1.02 2.69
CA LEU A 252 6.43 -0.67 2.40
C LEU A 252 6.80 -1.07 0.96
N ASP A 253 6.51 -2.32 0.61
CA ASP A 253 6.82 -2.90 -0.69
C ASP A 253 5.98 -2.34 -1.84
N ALA A 254 4.69 -2.07 -1.58
CA ALA A 254 3.81 -1.40 -2.54
C ALA A 254 4.26 0.06 -2.80
N THR A 255 4.71 0.76 -1.77
CA THR A 255 5.22 2.13 -1.89
C THR A 255 6.53 2.18 -2.65
N TRP A 256 7.45 1.24 -2.38
CA TRP A 256 8.68 1.11 -3.15
C TRP A 256 8.38 0.86 -4.63
N MET A 257 7.38 0.05 -4.94
CA MET A 257 7.00 -0.25 -6.33
C MET A 257 6.50 0.98 -7.11
N GLU A 258 5.91 1.98 -6.43
CA GLU A 258 5.45 3.22 -7.09
C GLU A 258 6.56 3.88 -7.90
N ASP A 259 7.74 4.00 -7.27
CA ASP A 259 8.92 4.61 -7.87
C ASP A 259 9.54 3.72 -8.96
N GLN A 260 9.47 2.39 -8.79
CA GLN A 260 10.01 1.48 -9.80
C GLN A 260 9.19 1.48 -11.10
N VAL A 261 7.85 1.54 -10.99
CA VAL A 261 6.95 1.52 -12.16
C VAL A 261 6.84 2.91 -12.79
N TYR A 262 6.84 3.97 -11.97
CA TYR A 262 6.61 5.35 -12.40
C TYR A 262 7.62 6.35 -11.78
N PRO A 263 8.92 6.23 -12.10
CA PRO A 263 10.00 6.98 -11.44
C PRO A 263 9.93 8.50 -11.64
N ALA A 264 9.20 8.99 -12.65
CA ALA A 264 9.02 10.43 -12.85
C ALA A 264 7.97 11.05 -11.91
N THR A 265 7.26 10.25 -11.11
CA THR A 265 6.11 10.73 -10.32
C THR A 265 6.51 11.23 -8.95
N ASN A 266 7.45 10.57 -8.26
CA ASN A 266 7.88 10.94 -6.90
C ASN A 266 6.76 11.13 -5.85
N ASP A 267 5.57 10.52 -6.01
CA ASP A 267 4.47 10.67 -5.02
C ASP A 267 4.88 10.17 -3.63
N TYR A 268 5.80 9.20 -3.56
CA TYR A 268 6.28 8.62 -2.32
C TYR A 268 7.02 9.62 -1.41
N HIS A 269 7.50 10.75 -1.97
CA HIS A 269 8.10 11.85 -1.21
C HIS A 269 7.13 12.40 -0.15
N ASN A 270 5.82 12.36 -0.41
CA ASN A 270 4.78 12.73 0.56
C ASN A 270 4.79 11.88 1.84
N TYR A 271 5.41 10.70 1.82
CA TYR A 271 5.49 9.80 2.97
C TYR A 271 6.86 9.78 3.64
N ILE A 272 7.90 10.39 3.06
CA ILE A 272 9.25 10.42 3.64
C ILE A 272 9.72 11.83 4.04
N ALA A 273 9.05 12.88 3.58
CA ALA A 273 9.39 14.28 3.91
C ALA A 273 8.81 14.75 5.26
N TYR A 274 9.03 14.01 6.35
CA TYR A 274 8.59 14.39 7.70
C TYR A 274 9.52 13.88 8.81
N THR A 275 9.45 14.51 9.99
CA THR A 275 10.40 14.27 11.09
C THR A 275 10.39 12.87 11.70
N GLY A 276 9.41 12.03 11.34
CA GLY A 276 9.33 10.63 11.79
C GLY A 276 9.83 9.63 10.76
N SER A 277 10.22 10.08 9.56
CA SER A 277 10.77 9.20 8.53
C SER A 277 12.24 8.90 8.80
N PRO A 278 12.77 7.82 8.20
CA PRO A 278 14.18 7.49 8.36
C PRO A 278 15.15 8.54 7.80
N LEU A 279 14.72 9.44 6.90
CA LEU A 279 15.57 10.55 6.42
C LEU A 279 15.89 11.55 7.56
N TYR A 280 14.95 11.75 8.49
CA TYR A 280 15.13 12.68 9.61
C TYR A 280 15.59 11.98 10.89
N THR A 281 15.23 10.72 11.08
CA THR A 281 15.58 9.88 12.23
C THR A 281 16.26 8.58 11.79
N PRO A 282 17.41 8.62 11.11
CA PRO A 282 18.04 7.45 10.49
C PRO A 282 18.45 6.35 11.49
N GLN A 283 18.56 6.68 12.78
CA GLN A 283 18.80 5.73 13.86
C GLN A 283 17.55 4.95 14.32
N GLN A 284 16.37 5.30 13.81
CA GLN A 284 15.12 4.66 14.17
C GLN A 284 15.06 3.24 13.62
N SER A 285 14.49 2.32 14.40
CA SER A 285 14.30 0.93 13.96
C SER A 285 13.20 0.85 12.92
N LEU A 286 13.39 0.05 11.86
CA LEU A 286 12.36 -0.32 10.87
C LEU A 286 11.11 -0.97 11.49
N ASP A 287 11.21 -1.44 12.74
CA ASP A 287 10.14 -2.10 13.48
C ASP A 287 9.87 -1.37 14.81
N SER A 288 9.94 -0.04 14.83
CA SER A 288 9.67 0.77 16.03
C SER A 288 8.18 0.84 16.39
N GLY A 289 7.45 -0.28 16.35
CA GLY A 289 6.03 -0.33 16.68
C GLY A 289 5.24 -1.54 16.17
N GLY A 290 5.81 -2.43 15.33
CA GLY A 290 5.20 -3.72 14.98
C GLY A 290 5.29 -4.14 13.50
N SER A 291 5.52 -3.22 12.56
CA SER A 291 5.75 -3.51 11.13
C SER A 291 6.31 -2.28 10.40
N GLY A 292 6.79 -2.48 9.16
CA GLY A 292 7.12 -1.36 8.26
C GLY A 292 5.88 -0.56 7.85
N SER A 293 6.12 0.61 7.25
CA SER A 293 5.11 1.55 6.77
C SER A 293 5.56 2.22 5.46
N TYR A 294 4.76 3.14 4.91
CA TYR A 294 5.04 3.87 3.66
C TYR A 294 6.45 4.49 3.66
N GLU A 295 6.83 5.14 4.76
CA GLU A 295 8.10 5.84 4.93
C GLU A 295 9.33 4.94 4.90
N ASP A 296 9.15 3.63 5.13
CA ASP A 296 10.23 2.66 5.19
C ASP A 296 10.57 2.09 3.79
N CYS A 297 9.88 2.52 2.72
CA CYS A 297 10.12 2.05 1.35
C CYS A 297 11.59 2.19 0.90
N ILE A 298 12.27 3.22 1.40
CA ILE A 298 13.71 3.47 1.21
C ILE A 298 14.62 2.34 1.73
N TRP A 299 14.10 1.44 2.58
CA TRP A 299 14.77 0.19 2.95
C TRP A 299 14.88 -0.76 1.74
N GLN A 300 13.83 -0.87 0.94
CA GLN A 300 13.88 -1.64 -0.30
C GLN A 300 14.67 -0.93 -1.39
N THR A 301 14.64 0.41 -1.44
CA THR A 301 15.51 1.19 -2.33
C THR A 301 16.98 0.84 -2.12
N ILE A 302 17.52 0.89 -0.89
CA ILE A 302 18.93 0.52 -0.69
C ILE A 302 19.23 -0.94 -1.08
N MET A 303 18.33 -1.88 -0.82
CA MET A 303 18.54 -3.28 -1.17
C MET A 303 18.55 -3.49 -2.69
N SER A 304 17.66 -2.82 -3.40
CA SER A 304 17.58 -2.89 -4.86
C SER A 304 18.75 -2.19 -5.55
N GLU A 305 19.21 -1.04 -5.04
CA GLU A 305 20.40 -0.36 -5.56
C GLU A 305 21.67 -1.21 -5.38
N LYS A 306 21.80 -1.89 -4.24
CA LYS A 306 23.00 -2.69 -3.93
C LYS A 306 23.05 -4.02 -4.68
N TRP A 307 21.91 -4.69 -4.82
CA TRP A 307 21.86 -6.09 -5.27
C TRP A 307 20.95 -6.31 -6.49
N GLY A 308 20.35 -5.26 -7.03
CA GLY A 308 19.44 -5.28 -8.17
C GLY A 308 18.01 -5.69 -7.80
N MET A 309 17.09 -5.46 -8.75
CA MET A 309 15.65 -5.78 -8.60
C MET A 309 15.41 -7.24 -8.18
N GLN A 310 16.19 -8.17 -8.73
CA GLN A 310 16.01 -9.59 -8.46
C GLN A 310 16.19 -9.93 -6.99
N PHE A 311 16.98 -9.15 -6.25
CA PHE A 311 17.12 -9.34 -4.81
C PHE A 311 15.78 -9.14 -4.08
N ILE A 312 14.95 -8.18 -4.50
CA ILE A 312 13.61 -7.99 -3.91
C ILE A 312 12.65 -9.10 -4.36
N VAL A 313 12.71 -9.50 -5.64
CA VAL A 313 11.89 -10.59 -6.17
C VAL A 313 12.16 -11.91 -5.43
N ASP A 314 13.44 -12.25 -5.23
CA ASP A 314 13.86 -13.46 -4.54
C ASP A 314 13.44 -13.47 -3.06
N LEU A 315 13.39 -12.29 -2.40
CA LEU A 315 12.86 -12.15 -1.06
C LEU A 315 11.39 -12.58 -1.00
N TRP A 316 10.58 -12.17 -1.97
CA TRP A 316 9.16 -12.54 -2.03
C TRP A 316 8.95 -14.02 -2.45
N GLN A 317 9.84 -14.58 -3.26
CA GLN A 317 9.85 -16.03 -3.53
C GLN A 317 10.19 -16.84 -2.27
N LEU A 318 11.14 -16.36 -1.47
CA LEU A 318 11.46 -16.93 -0.16
C LEU A 318 10.23 -16.85 0.77
N ARG A 319 9.53 -15.70 0.78
CA ARG A 319 8.28 -15.52 1.53
C ARG A 319 7.21 -16.54 1.12
N ALA A 320 6.97 -16.72 -0.17
CA ALA A 320 6.03 -17.71 -0.68
C ALA A 320 6.37 -19.14 -0.24
N SER A 321 7.67 -19.45 -0.11
CA SER A 321 8.15 -20.75 0.38
C SER A 321 8.02 -20.92 1.90
N PHE A 322 8.03 -19.82 2.65
CA PHE A 322 7.99 -19.81 4.11
C PHE A 322 6.99 -18.77 4.67
N PRO A 323 5.69 -18.85 4.33
CA PRO A 323 4.72 -17.77 4.57
C PRO A 323 4.45 -17.52 6.07
N SER A 324 4.78 -18.46 6.95
CA SER A 324 4.64 -18.33 8.40
C SER A 324 5.83 -17.66 9.10
N TRP A 325 6.94 -17.41 8.39
CA TRP A 325 8.06 -16.69 8.99
C TRP A 325 7.69 -15.24 9.28
N PRO A 326 8.14 -14.66 10.40
CA PRO A 326 8.16 -13.21 10.54
C PRO A 326 8.95 -12.57 9.39
N MET A 327 8.53 -11.39 8.92
CA MET A 327 9.20 -10.70 7.81
C MET A 327 10.69 -10.47 8.09
N LEU A 328 11.00 -10.05 9.32
CA LEU A 328 12.35 -9.87 9.82
C LEU A 328 13.25 -11.11 9.73
N THR A 329 12.68 -12.31 9.93
CA THR A 329 13.39 -13.58 9.72
C THR A 329 13.66 -13.84 8.24
N SER A 330 12.75 -13.43 7.36
CA SER A 330 12.91 -13.55 5.91
C SER A 330 14.06 -12.65 5.43
N TYR A 331 14.14 -11.41 5.93
CA TYR A 331 15.29 -10.53 5.69
C TYR A 331 16.61 -11.13 6.16
N ASP A 332 16.69 -11.69 7.38
CA ASP A 332 17.92 -12.31 7.90
C ASP A 332 18.43 -13.42 6.98
N ASN A 333 17.53 -14.32 6.56
CA ASN A 333 17.90 -15.45 5.70
C ASN A 333 18.29 -14.98 4.30
N HIS A 334 17.59 -13.98 3.76
CA HIS A 334 17.86 -13.48 2.42
C HIS A 334 19.17 -12.69 2.34
N LEU A 335 19.43 -11.80 3.29
CA LEU A 335 20.68 -11.04 3.37
C LEU A 335 21.92 -11.94 3.53
N ALA A 336 21.77 -13.08 4.20
CA ALA A 336 22.87 -14.05 4.34
C ALA A 336 23.31 -14.64 2.99
N THR A 337 22.42 -14.69 1.98
CA THR A 337 22.74 -15.21 0.63
C THR A 337 23.76 -14.35 -0.12
N VAL A 338 23.82 -13.05 0.22
CA VAL A 338 24.77 -12.07 -0.34
C VAL A 338 25.90 -11.73 0.64
N GLY A 339 26.07 -12.53 1.71
CA GLY A 339 27.12 -12.32 2.71
C GLY A 339 26.89 -11.10 3.62
N SER A 340 25.66 -10.57 3.66
CA SER A 340 25.29 -9.43 4.50
C SER A 340 24.49 -9.87 5.74
N SER A 341 24.06 -8.89 6.54
CA SER A 341 23.15 -9.08 7.67
C SER A 341 22.30 -7.82 7.86
N ARG A 342 21.17 -7.92 8.58
CA ARG A 342 20.36 -6.72 8.90
C ARG A 342 21.17 -5.66 9.65
N ALA A 343 22.09 -6.05 10.53
CA ALA A 343 22.92 -5.11 11.27
C ALA A 343 23.89 -4.34 10.35
N ALA A 344 24.50 -5.02 9.37
CA ALA A 344 25.36 -4.39 8.38
C ALA A 344 24.56 -3.45 7.47
N LEU A 345 23.45 -3.93 6.92
CA LEU A 345 22.60 -3.11 6.05
C LEU A 345 21.98 -1.93 6.79
N MET A 346 21.57 -2.09 8.05
CA MET A 346 21.06 -0.99 8.87
C MET A 346 22.12 0.10 9.08
N ALA A 347 23.39 -0.27 9.29
CA ALA A 347 24.47 0.70 9.45
C ALA A 347 24.69 1.50 8.15
N GLU A 348 24.63 0.84 7.00
CA GLU A 348 24.73 1.49 5.69
C GLU A 348 23.51 2.36 5.38
N TRP A 349 22.30 1.85 5.62
CA TRP A 349 21.05 2.57 5.43
C TRP A 349 20.94 3.82 6.31
N THR A 350 21.34 3.71 7.59
CA THR A 350 21.47 4.87 8.50
C THR A 350 22.38 5.93 7.90
N ARG A 351 23.47 5.51 7.25
CA ARG A 351 24.42 6.42 6.61
C ARG A 351 23.84 7.05 5.35
N TRP A 352 23.19 6.28 4.48
CA TRP A 352 22.55 6.78 3.27
C TRP A 352 21.49 7.84 3.61
N ASN A 353 20.60 7.52 4.55
CA ASN A 353 19.58 8.46 5.03
C ASN A 353 20.16 9.72 5.69
N TYR A 354 21.30 9.60 6.36
CA TYR A 354 21.95 10.78 6.95
C TYR A 354 22.55 11.72 5.89
N LEU A 355 22.95 11.18 4.74
CA LEU A 355 23.65 11.89 3.66
C LEU A 355 22.70 12.30 2.52
N THR A 356 21.47 12.72 2.83
CA THR A 356 20.51 13.28 1.87
C THR A 356 20.32 14.79 2.04
N GLY A 357 19.62 15.41 1.09
CA GLY A 357 19.26 16.82 1.05
C GLY A 357 20.47 17.73 1.12
N PHE A 358 20.46 18.69 2.05
CA PHE A 358 21.60 19.60 2.24
C PHE A 358 22.88 18.93 2.76
N LYS A 359 22.79 17.65 3.18
CA LYS A 359 23.94 16.84 3.62
C LYS A 359 24.44 15.90 2.52
N ALA A 360 23.74 15.83 1.39
CA ALA A 360 24.22 15.10 0.22
C ALA A 360 25.56 15.66 -0.24
N SER A 361 26.45 14.78 -0.68
CA SER A 361 27.80 15.16 -1.12
C SER A 361 28.11 14.56 -2.48
N ASP A 362 28.46 15.41 -3.44
CA ASP A 362 28.82 15.03 -4.82
C ASP A 362 29.99 14.01 -4.88
N ALA A 363 30.84 13.98 -3.84
CA ALA A 363 31.97 13.05 -3.74
C ALA A 363 31.55 11.58 -3.52
N TRP A 364 30.27 11.32 -3.26
CA TRP A 364 29.72 10.00 -2.96
C TRP A 364 29.19 9.29 -4.21
N ASP A 365 28.67 10.06 -5.18
CA ASP A 365 28.21 9.55 -6.48
C ASP A 365 29.37 9.00 -7.34
N ASP A 366 30.59 9.47 -7.07
CA ASP A 366 31.82 9.06 -7.76
C ASP A 366 32.57 7.90 -7.08
N ASN A 367 31.98 7.20 -6.09
CA ASN A 367 32.68 6.13 -5.36
C ASN A 367 32.76 4.82 -6.19
N PRO A 368 33.95 4.39 -6.65
CA PRO A 368 34.12 3.19 -7.48
C PRO A 368 33.91 1.86 -6.75
N ASP A 369 33.74 1.89 -5.42
CA ASP A 369 33.57 0.69 -4.58
C ASP A 369 32.10 0.23 -4.44
N GLY A 370 31.14 0.92 -5.10
CA GLY A 370 29.72 0.53 -5.10
C GLY A 370 28.94 0.89 -3.83
N GLU A 371 29.42 1.87 -3.07
CA GLU A 371 28.68 2.43 -1.92
C GLU A 371 27.87 3.70 -2.30
N GLY A 372 27.55 3.96 -3.58
CA GLY A 372 26.82 5.18 -4.00
C GLY A 372 25.48 5.35 -3.27
N GLY A 373 25.06 6.57 -2.98
CA GLY A 373 23.89 6.88 -2.13
C GLY A 373 22.57 6.74 -2.87
N TYR A 374 21.49 7.32 -2.33
CA TYR A 374 20.23 7.36 -3.08
C TYR A 374 20.42 8.07 -4.44
N PRO A 375 19.92 7.52 -5.55
CA PRO A 375 20.04 8.15 -6.88
C PRO A 375 19.52 9.60 -6.92
N ASP A 376 18.52 9.89 -6.08
CA ASP A 376 17.87 11.18 -5.89
C ASP A 376 18.26 11.85 -4.55
N ALA A 377 19.43 11.53 -3.99
CA ALA A 377 19.84 11.99 -2.64
C ALA A 377 19.80 13.51 -2.43
N HIS A 378 19.91 14.31 -3.49
CA HIS A 378 19.81 15.78 -3.42
C HIS A 378 18.36 16.29 -3.44
N GLU A 379 17.43 15.48 -3.93
CA GLU A 379 16.00 15.75 -4.04
C GLU A 379 15.21 15.27 -2.81
N LEU A 380 15.74 14.24 -2.10
CA LEU A 380 15.32 13.76 -0.78
C LEU A 380 15.74 14.67 0.37
#